data_AF-A0A653AF76-F1
#
_entry.id   AF-A0A653AF76-F1
#
_cell.length_a   1.000
_cell.length_b   1.000
_cell.length_c   1.000
_cell.angle_alpha   90.00
_cell.angle_beta   90.00
_cell.angle_gamma   90.00
#
_symmetry.space_group_name_H-M   'P 1'
#
loop_
_entity.id
_entity.type
_entity.pdbx_description
1 polymer ?
#
loop_
_entity_poly.entity_id
_entity_poly.type
_entity_poly.pdbx_seq_one_letter_code
_entity_poly.pdbx_strand_id
1 'polypeptide(L)'
;MQTLNGLRFGRLMFNVFYFTNNKLKSSKLIISSYIIFAHNACEKKRLKLNMNNKHIEIERKFLVKGEFKSLADKSYRITQGYLCADATRTVRIRTKGDKGFITIKGATNENGFSRFEWEKEIAVEDALRLLELCEAGVIDKIRYEVIFEGKTFEVDEFHGENRGLLIAELELESEDETFSKPAWLGEEVTGDKRYYNAYISKHPYKSWE
;
A
#
# COMPACT_ATOMS: atom_id res chain seq x y z
N MET A 1 -11.87 -38.26 10.91
CA MET A 1 -12.06 -37.03 10.10
C MET A 1 -11.11 -35.98 10.67
N GLN A 2 -9.87 -35.95 10.16
CA GLN A 2 -8.80 -35.10 10.70
C GLN A 2 -8.69 -33.78 9.94
N THR A 3 -8.46 -32.74 10.73
CA THR A 3 -8.11 -31.34 10.48
C THR A 3 -7.28 -31.05 9.22
N LEU A 4 -7.82 -30.21 8.33
CA LEU A 4 -7.16 -29.67 7.12
C LEU A 4 -6.49 -28.29 7.33
N ASN A 5 -6.52 -27.72 8.54
CA ASN A 5 -6.03 -26.35 8.80
C ASN A 5 -4.52 -26.23 9.12
N GLY A 6 -3.79 -27.34 9.23
CA GLY A 6 -2.35 -27.34 9.57
C GLY A 6 -1.38 -27.24 8.39
N LEU A 7 -1.78 -27.65 7.18
CA LEU A 7 -0.83 -27.81 6.06
C LEU A 7 -0.49 -26.51 5.31
N ARG A 8 -1.35 -25.49 5.33
CA ARG A 8 -1.07 -24.21 4.64
C ARG A 8 -0.12 -23.29 5.43
N PHE A 9 -0.18 -23.30 6.75
CA PHE A 9 0.68 -22.47 7.62
C PHE A 9 2.09 -23.04 7.78
N GLY A 10 2.23 -24.36 7.75
CA GLY A 10 3.53 -25.01 7.65
C GLY A 10 4.33 -24.44 6.48
N ARG A 11 3.71 -24.21 5.31
CA ARG A 11 4.39 -23.74 4.10
C ARG A 11 4.91 -22.30 4.18
N LEU A 12 4.26 -21.41 4.95
CA LEU A 12 4.69 -20.01 5.12
C LEU A 12 5.86 -19.91 6.10
N MET A 13 5.77 -20.61 7.25
CA MET A 13 6.88 -20.74 8.20
C MET A 13 8.05 -21.51 7.58
N PHE A 14 7.77 -22.54 6.78
CA PHE A 14 8.80 -23.30 6.08
C PHE A 14 9.46 -22.46 4.99
N ASN A 15 8.75 -21.63 4.22
CA ASN A 15 9.42 -20.75 3.24
C ASN A 15 10.25 -19.65 3.91
N VAL A 16 9.77 -19.04 5.00
CA VAL A 16 10.57 -18.05 5.76
C VAL A 16 11.77 -18.70 6.45
N PHE A 17 11.65 -19.95 6.93
CA PHE A 17 12.77 -20.72 7.49
C PHE A 17 13.67 -21.38 6.44
N TYR A 18 13.22 -21.75 5.24
CA TYR A 18 14.08 -22.40 4.23
C TYR A 18 14.90 -21.39 3.42
N PHE A 19 14.45 -20.14 3.30
CA PHE A 19 15.27 -19.05 2.78
C PHE A 19 16.43 -18.64 3.73
N THR A 20 16.57 -19.29 4.89
CA THR A 20 17.65 -19.01 5.86
C THR A 20 19.02 -19.60 5.50
N ASN A 21 19.12 -20.40 4.44
CA ASN A 21 20.36 -21.05 4.01
C ASN A 21 20.94 -20.46 2.73
N ASN A 22 21.37 -19.19 2.75
CA ASN A 22 22.74 -18.79 2.39
C ASN A 22 22.92 -17.26 2.31
N LYS A 23 24.01 -16.80 2.96
CA LYS A 23 24.61 -15.45 2.97
C LYS A 23 23.80 -14.32 3.66
N LEU A 24 24.56 -13.36 4.22
CA LEU A 24 24.17 -12.15 4.99
C LEU A 24 23.80 -12.39 6.47
N LYS A 25 24.76 -12.25 7.39
CA LYS A 25 24.58 -12.52 8.85
C LYS A 25 24.07 -11.33 9.68
N SER A 26 24.18 -10.08 9.22
CA SER A 26 23.89 -8.88 10.04
C SER A 26 22.48 -8.30 9.85
N SER A 27 21.92 -8.35 8.63
CA SER A 27 20.53 -7.95 8.34
C SER A 27 19.47 -8.92 8.89
N LYS A 28 19.90 -10.09 9.38
CA LYS A 28 19.04 -11.18 9.87
C LYS A 28 18.29 -10.86 11.18
N LEU A 29 18.87 -10.07 12.08
CA LEU A 29 18.24 -9.81 13.38
C LEU A 29 17.09 -8.78 13.29
N ILE A 30 17.22 -7.81 12.38
CA ILE A 30 16.28 -6.69 12.24
C ILE A 30 15.03 -7.15 11.48
N ILE A 31 15.20 -7.88 10.37
CA ILE A 31 14.07 -8.43 9.59
C ILE A 31 13.29 -9.45 10.43
N SER A 32 14.01 -10.30 11.18
CA SER A 32 13.37 -11.28 12.07
C SER A 32 12.55 -10.58 13.17
N SER A 33 13.02 -9.47 13.74
CA SER A 33 12.29 -8.79 14.81
C SER A 33 11.02 -8.09 14.31
N TYR A 34 11.01 -7.53 13.10
CA TYR A 34 9.80 -6.96 12.50
C TYR A 34 8.77 -8.02 12.09
N ILE A 35 9.22 -9.16 11.55
CA ILE A 35 8.34 -10.28 11.21
C ILE A 35 7.77 -10.93 12.49
N ILE A 36 8.60 -11.11 13.52
CA ILE A 36 8.17 -11.59 14.84
C ILE A 36 7.26 -10.57 15.53
N PHE A 37 7.47 -9.26 15.34
CA PHE A 37 6.56 -8.24 15.83
C PHE A 37 5.22 -8.29 15.11
N ALA A 38 5.20 -8.44 13.78
CA ALA A 38 3.98 -8.65 13.01
C ALA A 38 3.23 -9.92 13.46
N HIS A 39 3.96 -10.99 13.79
CA HIS A 39 3.42 -12.22 14.38
C HIS A 39 2.82 -11.97 15.77
N ASN A 40 3.55 -11.33 16.68
CA ASN A 40 3.12 -11.06 18.07
C ASN A 40 1.99 -10.03 18.16
N ALA A 41 1.99 -9.01 17.30
CA ALA A 41 0.87 -8.08 17.14
C ALA A 41 -0.41 -8.83 16.72
N CYS A 42 -0.26 -9.99 16.09
CA CYS A 42 -1.37 -10.83 15.68
C CYS A 42 -1.81 -11.88 16.73
N GLU A 43 -0.93 -12.32 17.64
CA GLU A 43 -1.27 -13.29 18.69
C GLU A 43 -1.77 -12.67 20.00
N LYS A 44 -1.44 -11.40 20.27
CA LYS A 44 -1.94 -10.72 21.47
C LYS A 44 -3.42 -10.35 21.30
N LYS A 45 -4.27 -11.16 21.94
CA LYS A 45 -5.69 -10.90 22.24
C LYS A 45 -5.97 -9.41 22.41
N ARG A 46 -6.76 -8.86 21.49
CA ARG A 46 -7.73 -7.77 21.65
C ARG A 46 -7.35 -6.78 22.76
N LEU A 47 -6.35 -5.94 22.51
CA LEU A 47 -6.21 -4.68 23.25
C LEU A 47 -7.47 -3.86 22.95
N LYS A 48 -8.32 -3.65 23.96
CA LYS A 48 -9.37 -2.63 23.91
C LYS A 48 -8.68 -1.27 23.95
N LEU A 49 -8.16 -0.84 22.81
CA LEU A 49 -7.75 0.55 22.61
C LEU A 49 -9.03 1.38 22.52
N ASN A 50 -9.11 2.44 23.34
CA ASN A 50 -10.17 3.44 23.27
C ASN A 50 -10.25 3.99 21.85
N MET A 51 -11.28 3.58 21.09
CA MET A 51 -11.53 4.01 19.70
C MET A 51 -12.24 5.37 19.67
N ASN A 52 -11.62 6.42 20.21
CA ASN A 52 -12.23 7.75 20.25
C ASN A 52 -11.74 8.72 19.17
N ASN A 53 -11.01 8.27 18.15
CA ASN A 53 -10.78 9.07 16.92
C ASN A 53 -11.05 8.19 15.70
N LYS A 54 -12.31 8.18 15.26
CA LYS A 54 -12.72 7.61 13.97
C LYS A 54 -12.52 8.69 12.90
N HIS A 55 -11.33 8.77 12.32
CA HIS A 55 -11.14 9.49 11.06
C HIS A 55 -11.58 8.57 9.92
N ILE A 56 -12.65 8.95 9.22
CA ILE A 56 -12.98 8.36 7.92
C ILE A 56 -12.21 9.20 6.92
N GLU A 57 -11.19 8.61 6.28
CA GLU A 57 -10.51 9.25 5.15
C GLU A 57 -11.46 9.25 3.95
N ILE A 58 -11.71 10.42 3.38
CA ILE A 58 -12.60 10.60 2.21
C ILE A 58 -11.70 10.95 1.03
N GLU A 59 -11.53 9.99 0.13
CA GLU A 59 -10.70 10.15 -1.06
C GLU A 59 -11.54 10.01 -2.34
N ARG A 60 -11.30 10.89 -3.31
CA ARG A 60 -11.82 10.77 -4.68
C ARG A 60 -10.68 10.46 -5.63
N LYS A 61 -10.93 9.57 -6.59
CA LYS A 61 -9.94 9.12 -7.59
C LYS A 61 -10.40 9.45 -8.99
N PHE A 62 -9.47 9.89 -9.84
CA PHE A 62 -9.76 10.32 -11.19
C PHE A 62 -8.71 9.79 -12.16
N LEU A 63 -9.12 9.55 -13.41
CA LEU A 63 -8.18 9.41 -14.52
C LEU A 63 -7.58 10.77 -14.87
N VAL A 64 -6.44 10.77 -15.56
CA VAL A 64 -5.77 11.98 -16.04
C VAL A 64 -5.80 12.01 -17.57
N LYS A 65 -6.19 13.14 -18.15
CA LYS A 65 -6.36 13.31 -19.61
C LYS A 65 -5.55 14.45 -20.23
N GLY A 66 -4.79 15.19 -19.43
CA GLY A 66 -4.07 16.39 -19.88
C GLY A 66 -2.67 16.48 -19.29
N GLU A 67 -1.98 17.59 -19.64
CA GLU A 67 -0.67 17.92 -19.08
C GLU A 67 -0.82 18.38 -17.62
N PHE A 68 -0.03 17.78 -16.73
CA PHE A 68 -0.03 18.10 -15.30
C PHE A 68 1.37 18.22 -14.71
N LYS A 69 2.41 17.72 -15.40
CA LYS A 69 3.77 17.63 -14.85
C LYS A 69 4.41 19.01 -14.74
N SER A 70 4.12 19.91 -15.68
CA SER A 70 4.59 21.30 -15.60
C SER A 70 3.93 22.10 -14.48
N LEU A 71 2.81 21.60 -13.96
CA LEU A 71 2.03 22.21 -12.86
C LEU A 71 2.37 21.60 -11.49
N ALA A 72 3.21 20.57 -11.45
CA ALA A 72 3.55 19.88 -10.21
C ALA A 72 4.50 20.74 -9.35
N ASP A 73 4.15 20.91 -8.08
CA ASP A 73 4.99 21.58 -7.09
C ASP A 73 6.21 20.71 -6.73
N LYS A 74 5.96 19.41 -6.57
CA LYS A 74 7.00 18.42 -6.29
C LYS A 74 6.64 17.07 -6.86
N SER A 75 7.67 16.23 -7.00
CA SER A 75 7.49 14.83 -7.36
C SER A 75 8.48 13.94 -6.64
N TYR A 76 8.09 12.69 -6.42
CA TYR A 76 8.95 11.68 -5.81
C TYR A 76 8.53 10.28 -6.24
N ARG A 77 9.51 9.38 -6.31
CA ARG A 77 9.27 7.99 -6.63
C ARG A 77 8.69 7.25 -5.43
N ILE A 78 7.74 6.35 -5.70
CA ILE A 78 7.18 5.42 -4.74
C ILE A 78 7.31 4.02 -5.32
N THR A 79 7.96 3.13 -4.58
CA THR A 79 7.95 1.70 -4.88
C THR A 79 7.33 0.95 -3.72
N GLN A 80 6.31 0.13 -3.97
CA GLN A 80 5.60 -0.61 -2.92
C GLN A 80 5.31 -2.04 -3.33
N GLY A 81 5.31 -2.94 -2.35
CA GLY A 81 5.02 -4.35 -2.51
C GLY A 81 4.35 -4.92 -1.27
N TYR A 82 3.80 -6.12 -1.41
CA TYR A 82 3.12 -6.82 -0.32
C TYR A 82 3.93 -8.05 0.07
N LEU A 83 4.39 -8.10 1.32
CA LEU A 83 4.98 -9.33 1.90
C LEU A 83 3.90 -10.37 2.19
N CYS A 84 2.68 -9.90 2.43
CA CYS A 84 1.49 -10.73 2.63
C CYS A 84 0.27 -9.93 2.19
N ALA A 85 -0.52 -10.47 1.27
CA ALA A 85 -1.76 -9.87 0.77
C ALA A 85 -2.99 -10.76 1.06
N ASP A 86 -3.16 -11.18 2.32
CA ASP A 86 -4.29 -11.98 2.80
C ASP A 86 -5.49 -11.09 3.21
N ALA A 87 -6.70 -11.62 3.08
CA ALA A 87 -7.95 -10.92 3.40
C ALA A 87 -8.05 -10.51 4.88
N THR A 88 -7.38 -11.25 5.77
CA THR A 88 -7.40 -10.96 7.20
C THR A 88 -6.24 -10.08 7.65
N ARG A 89 -5.14 -10.03 6.88
CA ARG A 89 -3.88 -9.37 7.25
C ARG A 89 -3.11 -8.97 6.01
N THR A 90 -2.74 -7.70 5.91
CA THR A 90 -1.88 -7.19 4.85
C THR A 90 -0.61 -6.60 5.44
N VAL A 91 0.55 -6.99 4.92
CA VAL A 91 1.84 -6.37 5.24
C VAL A 91 2.38 -5.74 3.96
N ARG A 92 2.46 -4.41 3.95
CA ARG A 92 2.96 -3.62 2.83
C ARG A 92 4.31 -3.02 3.17
N ILE A 93 5.24 -3.13 2.24
CA ILE A 93 6.50 -2.40 2.25
C ILE A 93 6.39 -1.30 1.20
N ARG A 94 6.80 -0.08 1.56
CA ARG A 94 6.76 1.08 0.68
C ARG A 94 8.02 1.91 0.86
N THR A 95 8.59 2.38 -0.24
CA THR A 95 9.53 3.48 -0.27
C THR A 95 8.82 4.74 -0.78
N LYS A 96 9.19 5.91 -0.26
CA LYS A 96 8.73 7.23 -0.71
C LYS A 96 9.96 8.13 -0.74
N GLY A 97 10.50 8.35 -1.95
CA GLY A 97 11.79 9.01 -2.11
C GLY A 97 12.89 8.24 -1.37
N ASP A 98 13.53 8.89 -0.40
CA ASP A 98 14.60 8.38 0.45
C ASP A 98 14.12 7.75 1.77
N LYS A 99 12.80 7.59 1.96
CA LYS A 99 12.21 7.01 3.17
C LYS A 99 11.60 5.63 2.93
N GLY A 100 11.73 4.74 3.91
CA GLY A 100 11.14 3.41 3.93
C GLY A 100 10.01 3.29 4.95
N PHE A 101 8.99 2.49 4.64
CA PHE A 101 7.85 2.25 5.52
C PHE A 101 7.42 0.79 5.49
N ILE A 102 7.02 0.28 6.66
CA ILE A 102 6.25 -0.94 6.81
C ILE A 102 4.86 -0.60 7.35
N THR A 103 3.83 -1.09 6.66
CA THR A 103 2.43 -0.95 7.08
C THR A 103 1.82 -2.31 7.32
N ILE A 104 1.18 -2.50 8.47
CA ILE A 104 0.40 -3.70 8.81
C ILE A 104 -1.07 -3.29 8.93
N LYS A 105 -1.92 -3.92 8.12
CA LYS A 105 -3.37 -3.70 8.11
C LYS A 105 -4.05 -4.99 8.57
N GLY A 106 -4.91 -4.89 9.57
CA GLY A 106 -5.76 -5.98 10.03
C GLY A 106 -7.01 -6.14 9.16
N ALA A 107 -7.81 -7.16 9.48
CA ALA A 107 -9.10 -7.40 8.83
C ALA A 107 -10.02 -6.18 8.99
N THR A 108 -10.85 -5.96 7.98
CA THR A 108 -11.94 -5.00 8.11
C THR A 108 -12.95 -5.56 9.12
N ASN A 109 -13.49 -4.71 10.00
CA ASN A 109 -14.50 -5.10 10.96
C ASN A 109 -15.79 -5.61 10.27
N GLU A 110 -16.67 -6.28 11.02
CA GLU A 110 -17.92 -6.87 10.49
C GLU A 110 -18.82 -5.86 9.78
N ASN A 111 -18.70 -4.57 10.14
CA ASN A 111 -19.48 -3.49 9.53
C ASN A 111 -18.80 -2.87 8.31
N GLY A 112 -17.60 -3.31 7.90
CA GLY A 112 -16.90 -2.80 6.71
C GLY A 112 -16.25 -1.42 6.86
N PHE A 113 -16.41 -0.74 8.00
CA PHE A 113 -16.10 0.69 8.14
C PHE A 113 -14.78 1.00 8.86
N SER A 114 -14.12 0.03 9.48
CA SER A 114 -12.80 0.29 10.06
C SER A 114 -11.91 -0.94 10.05
N ARG A 115 -10.60 -0.69 9.97
CA ARG A 115 -9.55 -1.69 10.07
C ARG A 115 -8.45 -1.17 11.00
N PHE A 116 -7.79 -2.07 11.71
CA PHE A 116 -6.55 -1.71 12.39
C PHE A 116 -5.48 -1.42 11.35
N GLU A 117 -4.78 -0.30 11.48
CA GLU A 117 -3.66 0.06 10.63
C GLU A 117 -2.52 0.57 11.52
N TRP A 118 -1.34 -0.02 11.35
CA TRP A 118 -0.11 0.41 12.01
C TRP A 118 0.96 0.64 10.95
N GLU A 119 1.55 1.82 10.96
CA GLU A 119 2.64 2.18 10.06
C GLU A 119 3.87 2.59 10.87
N LYS A 120 5.05 2.20 10.38
CA LYS A 120 6.31 2.63 10.95
C LYS A 120 7.32 2.92 9.85
N GLU A 121 8.02 4.05 10.01
CA GLU A 121 9.19 4.37 9.20
C GLU A 121 10.35 3.42 9.55
N ILE A 122 11.02 2.94 8.52
CA ILE A 122 12.20 2.07 8.58
C ILE A 122 13.28 2.65 7.66
N ALA A 123 14.53 2.22 7.85
CA ALA A 123 15.61 2.61 6.93
C ALA A 123 15.25 2.23 5.49
N VAL A 124 15.52 3.12 4.54
CA VAL A 124 15.16 2.90 3.14
C VAL A 124 15.88 1.69 2.56
N GLU A 125 17.11 1.42 3.00
CA GLU A 125 17.88 0.25 2.61
C GLU A 125 17.20 -1.06 3.07
N ASP A 126 16.55 -1.04 4.23
CA ASP A 126 15.79 -2.20 4.71
C ASP A 126 14.49 -2.36 3.94
N ALA A 127 13.79 -1.26 3.62
CA ALA A 127 12.61 -1.31 2.77
C ALA A 127 12.94 -1.87 1.37
N LEU A 128 14.05 -1.45 0.76
CA LEU A 128 14.50 -1.95 -0.54
C LEU A 128 14.78 -3.46 -0.50
N ARG A 129 15.49 -3.95 0.53
CA ARG A 129 15.73 -5.40 0.70
C ARG A 129 14.43 -6.18 0.94
N LEU A 130 13.47 -5.62 1.68
CA LEU A 130 12.19 -6.27 1.93
C LEU A 130 11.28 -6.28 0.69
N LEU A 131 11.41 -5.29 -0.20
CA LEU A 131 10.68 -5.28 -1.49
C LEU A 131 11.08 -6.45 -2.38
N GLU A 132 12.34 -6.90 -2.34
CA GLU A 132 12.80 -8.09 -3.07
C GLU A 132 12.14 -9.40 -2.60
N LEU A 133 11.59 -9.40 -1.38
CA LEU A 133 10.91 -10.55 -0.77
C LEU A 133 9.39 -10.49 -0.91
N CYS A 134 8.85 -9.41 -1.49
CA CYS A 134 7.41 -9.25 -1.66
C CYS A 134 6.86 -10.24 -2.70
N GLU A 135 5.55 -10.52 -2.58
CA GLU A 135 4.79 -11.19 -3.62
C GLU A 135 4.95 -10.44 -4.96
N ALA A 136 4.78 -11.15 -6.08
CA ALA A 136 4.77 -10.53 -7.40
C ALA A 136 3.74 -9.38 -7.45
N GLY A 137 3.99 -8.37 -8.28
CA GLY A 137 3.12 -7.20 -8.37
C GLY A 137 3.62 -5.95 -7.64
N VAL A 138 4.93 -5.78 -7.53
CA VAL A 138 5.53 -4.52 -7.03
C VAL A 138 5.03 -3.36 -7.90
N ILE A 139 4.44 -2.36 -7.25
CA ILE A 139 4.01 -1.13 -7.88
C ILE A 139 5.16 -0.14 -7.82
N ASP A 140 5.50 0.42 -8.97
CA ASP A 140 6.48 1.49 -9.11
C ASP A 140 5.81 2.67 -9.81
N LYS A 141 5.89 3.85 -9.21
CA LYS A 141 5.24 5.07 -9.71
C LYS A 141 6.01 6.32 -9.32
N ILE A 142 5.86 7.39 -10.08
CA ILE A 142 6.20 8.74 -9.63
C ILE A 142 4.91 9.42 -9.22
N ARG A 143 4.87 9.91 -7.98
CA ARG A 143 3.79 10.76 -7.50
C ARG A 143 4.18 12.21 -7.69
N TYR A 144 3.33 12.97 -8.34
CA TYR A 144 3.39 14.42 -8.50
C TYR A 144 2.33 15.04 -7.60
N GLU A 145 2.70 16.04 -6.82
CA GLU A 145 1.73 16.82 -6.05
C GLU A 145 1.45 18.11 -6.82
N VAL A 146 0.23 18.23 -7.34
CA VAL A 146 -0.23 19.36 -8.14
C VAL A 146 -1.18 20.21 -7.30
N ILE A 147 -0.79 21.45 -7.02
CA ILE A 147 -1.61 22.38 -6.24
C ILE A 147 -2.52 23.15 -7.20
N PHE A 148 -3.83 23.08 -6.97
CA PHE A 148 -4.82 23.81 -7.75
C PHE A 148 -5.91 24.36 -6.83
N GLU A 149 -6.08 25.68 -6.83
CA GLU A 149 -7.07 26.39 -5.99
C GLU A 149 -7.07 25.96 -4.51
N GLY A 150 -5.88 25.85 -3.93
CA GLY A 150 -5.71 25.49 -2.51
C GLY A 150 -5.89 24.00 -2.19
N LYS A 151 -6.16 23.16 -3.21
CA LYS A 151 -6.21 21.69 -3.08
C LYS A 151 -4.96 21.06 -3.64
N THR A 152 -4.50 19.99 -3.00
CA THR A 152 -3.37 19.18 -3.49
C THR A 152 -3.91 17.92 -4.12
N PHE A 153 -3.65 17.75 -5.41
CA PHE A 153 -3.93 16.51 -6.12
C PHE A 153 -2.66 15.66 -6.15
N GLU A 154 -2.76 14.42 -5.70
CA GLU A 154 -1.70 13.44 -5.81
C GLU A 154 -1.85 12.68 -7.14
N VAL A 155 -1.06 13.06 -8.13
CA VAL A 155 -1.09 12.45 -9.46
C VAL A 155 -0.01 11.38 -9.58
N ASP A 156 -0.43 10.13 -9.72
CA ASP A 156 0.43 8.96 -9.87
C ASP A 156 0.65 8.60 -11.34
N GLU A 157 1.91 8.64 -11.77
CA GLU A 157 2.37 8.07 -13.02
C GLU A 157 2.96 6.69 -12.78
N PHE A 158 2.26 5.65 -13.22
CA PHE A 158 2.69 4.27 -12.99
C PHE A 158 3.73 3.81 -14.03
N HIS A 159 4.62 2.91 -13.60
CA HIS A 159 5.72 2.37 -14.39
C HIS A 159 5.71 0.84 -14.45
N GLY A 160 6.69 0.27 -15.18
CA GLY A 160 6.82 -1.18 -15.35
C GLY A 160 5.63 -1.79 -16.07
N GLU A 161 5.03 -2.80 -15.45
CA GLU A 161 3.83 -3.49 -15.95
C GLU A 161 2.55 -2.65 -15.82
N ASN A 162 2.63 -1.51 -15.12
CA ASN A 162 1.53 -0.56 -14.98
C ASN A 162 1.72 0.70 -15.83
N ARG A 163 2.71 0.72 -16.73
CA ARG A 163 3.01 1.88 -17.59
C ARG A 163 1.79 2.27 -18.42
N GLY A 164 1.50 3.57 -18.44
CA GLY A 164 0.39 4.17 -19.19
C GLY A 164 -0.80 4.53 -18.30
N LEU A 165 -0.88 3.95 -17.10
CA LEU A 165 -1.89 4.32 -16.12
C LEU A 165 -1.50 5.62 -15.41
N LEU A 166 -2.42 6.58 -15.41
CA LEU A 166 -2.33 7.84 -14.68
C LEU A 166 -3.57 7.99 -13.80
N ILE A 167 -3.38 8.16 -12.50
CA ILE A 167 -4.47 8.33 -11.53
C ILE A 167 -4.19 9.57 -10.70
N ALA A 168 -5.18 10.42 -10.51
CA ALA A 168 -5.14 11.51 -9.54
C ALA A 168 -6.01 11.16 -8.34
N GLU A 169 -5.49 11.38 -7.15
CA GLU A 169 -6.20 11.23 -5.88
C GLU A 169 -6.36 12.62 -5.24
N LEU A 170 -7.53 12.88 -4.67
CA LEU A 170 -7.83 14.08 -3.90
C LEU A 170 -8.43 13.66 -2.56
N GLU A 171 -7.77 14.03 -1.47
CA GLU A 171 -8.31 13.88 -0.11
C GLU A 171 -9.22 15.06 0.24
N LEU A 172 -10.36 14.76 0.85
CA LEU A 172 -11.38 15.72 1.26
C LEU A 172 -11.67 15.60 2.76
N GLU A 173 -12.07 16.71 3.36
CA GLU A 173 -12.48 16.79 4.76
C GLU A 173 -13.89 16.21 4.99
N SER A 174 -14.74 16.22 3.96
CA SER A 174 -16.10 15.66 3.99
C SER A 174 -16.57 15.22 2.60
N GLU A 175 -17.60 14.37 2.52
CA GLU A 175 -18.13 13.85 1.24
C GLU A 175 -18.77 14.95 0.39
N ASP A 176 -19.33 15.97 1.05
CA ASP A 176 -19.98 17.12 0.42
C ASP A 176 -19.00 18.26 0.11
N GLU A 177 -17.70 18.07 0.38
CA GLU A 177 -16.70 19.09 0.09
C GLU A 177 -16.58 19.33 -1.42
N THR A 178 -16.84 20.59 -1.81
CA THR A 178 -16.70 21.04 -3.19
C THR A 178 -15.25 21.40 -3.51
N PHE A 179 -14.80 21.07 -4.71
CA PHE A 179 -13.50 21.51 -5.24
C PHE A 179 -13.62 21.88 -6.72
N SER A 180 -12.72 22.73 -7.18
CA SER A 180 -12.65 23.12 -8.59
C SER A 180 -11.89 22.08 -9.39
N LYS A 181 -12.45 21.70 -10.54
CA LYS A 181 -11.90 20.65 -11.41
C LYS A 181 -10.84 21.22 -12.37
N PRO A 182 -9.56 20.84 -12.27
CA PRO A 182 -8.54 21.21 -13.25
C PRO A 182 -8.85 20.63 -14.63
N ALA A 183 -8.41 21.30 -15.70
CA ALA A 183 -8.64 20.86 -17.08
C ALA A 183 -8.04 19.47 -17.40
N TRP A 184 -6.92 19.12 -16.75
CA TRP A 184 -6.24 17.84 -16.91
C TRP A 184 -6.92 16.68 -16.14
N LEU A 185 -7.83 16.98 -15.20
CA LEU A 185 -8.55 15.98 -14.41
C LEU A 185 -9.66 15.34 -15.26
N GLY A 186 -9.61 14.01 -15.37
CA GLY A 186 -10.46 13.20 -16.24
C GLY A 186 -11.73 12.70 -15.56
N GLU A 187 -12.13 11.49 -15.93
CA GLU A 187 -13.28 10.77 -15.37
C GLU A 187 -13.02 10.40 -13.91
N GLU A 188 -14.06 10.45 -13.08
CA GLU A 188 -13.98 9.96 -11.71
C GLU A 188 -14.15 8.44 -11.68
N VAL A 189 -13.25 7.76 -10.98
CA VAL A 189 -13.21 6.31 -10.82
C VAL A 189 -13.25 5.89 -9.35
N THR A 190 -13.71 6.78 -8.48
CA THR A 190 -13.93 6.50 -7.05
C THR A 190 -14.84 5.27 -6.89
N GLY A 191 -14.44 4.32 -6.04
CA GLY A 191 -15.20 3.09 -5.80
C GLY A 191 -14.98 1.97 -6.84
N ASP A 192 -14.38 2.26 -8.00
CA ASP A 192 -13.96 1.21 -8.93
C ASP A 192 -12.65 0.57 -8.44
N LYS A 193 -12.79 -0.66 -7.92
CA LYS A 193 -11.70 -1.43 -7.31
C LYS A 193 -10.50 -1.62 -8.24
N ARG A 194 -10.67 -1.55 -9.57
CA ARG A 194 -9.58 -1.72 -10.53
C ARG A 194 -8.46 -0.68 -10.33
N TYR A 195 -8.82 0.53 -9.93
CA TYR A 195 -7.90 1.65 -9.76
C TYR A 195 -7.26 1.74 -8.36
N TYR A 196 -7.42 0.72 -7.53
CA TYR A 196 -6.80 0.66 -6.20
C TYR A 196 -5.51 -0.13 -6.24
N ASN A 197 -4.50 0.30 -5.47
CA ASN A 197 -3.18 -0.35 -5.41
C ASN A 197 -3.25 -1.87 -5.17
N ALA A 198 -4.19 -2.34 -4.35
CA ALA A 198 -4.34 -3.77 -4.09
C ALA A 198 -4.80 -4.59 -5.31
N TYR A 199 -5.54 -3.97 -6.23
CA TYR A 199 -5.93 -4.59 -7.49
C TYR A 199 -4.81 -4.47 -8.52
N ILE A 200 -4.23 -3.27 -8.67
CA ILE A 200 -3.14 -2.98 -9.60
C ILE A 200 -1.91 -3.87 -9.34
N SER A 201 -1.61 -4.18 -8.07
CA SER A 201 -0.51 -5.10 -7.76
C SER A 201 -0.77 -6.51 -8.29
N LYS A 202 -2.02 -6.99 -8.23
CA LYS A 202 -2.38 -8.36 -8.66
C LYS A 202 -2.72 -8.45 -10.14
N HIS A 203 -3.15 -7.35 -10.75
CA HIS A 203 -3.59 -7.27 -12.14
C HIS A 203 -2.91 -6.05 -12.77
N PRO A 204 -1.71 -6.22 -13.34
CA PRO A 204 -1.00 -5.10 -13.92
C PRO A 204 -1.80 -4.44 -15.05
N TYR A 205 -1.69 -3.12 -15.20
CA TYR A 205 -2.49 -2.36 -16.15
C TYR A 205 -2.40 -2.86 -17.59
N LYS A 206 -1.22 -3.33 -18.02
CA LYS A 206 -1.03 -3.92 -19.36
C LYS A 206 -1.90 -5.14 -19.63
N SER A 207 -2.43 -5.80 -18.60
CA SER A 207 -3.30 -6.97 -18.74
C SER A 207 -4.79 -6.62 -18.62
N TRP A 208 -5.16 -5.34 -18.58
CA TRP A 208 -6.56 -4.92 -18.53
C TRP A 208 -7.14 -4.94 -19.95
N GLU A 209 -8.36 -5.46 -20.07
CA GLU A 209 -9.14 -5.48 -21.31
C GLU A 209 -9.95 -4.18 -21.49
#